data_AF-A0A927JFD1-F1
#
_entry.id   AF-A0A927JFD1-F1
#
_cell.length_a   1.000
_cell.length_b   1.000
_cell.length_c   1.000
_cell.angle_alpha   90.00
_cell.angle_beta   90.00
_cell.angle_gamma   90.00
#
_symmetry.space_group_name_H-M   'P 1'
#
loop_
_entity.id
_entity.type
_entity.pdbx_description
1 polymer ?
#
loop_
_entity_poly.entity_id
_entity_poly.type
_entity_poly.pdbx_seq_one_letter_code
_entity_poly.pdbx_strand_id
1 'polypeptide(L)'
;MNLLLLLSALLSALTGIGGSVRSPDVAQAVAGQSVVAAATTARRAVPTHRPADVMPQGSRIAAVVTAWSLSPTQPFWAARRRE
;
A
#
# COMPACT_ATOMS: atom_id res chain seq x y z
N MET A 1 56.88 29.21 -3.77
CA MET A 1 55.43 29.38 -4.04
C MET A 1 55.02 28.96 -5.46
N ASN A 2 55.79 29.27 -6.51
CA ASN A 2 55.36 29.04 -7.91
C ASN A 2 55.55 27.59 -8.41
N LEU A 3 56.56 26.87 -7.90
CA LEU A 3 56.93 25.53 -8.38
C LEU A 3 55.90 24.46 -8.00
N LEU A 4 55.29 24.59 -6.82
CA LEU A 4 54.21 23.70 -6.38
C LEU A 4 52.95 23.90 -7.24
N LEU A 5 52.60 25.14 -7.57
CA LEU A 5 51.45 25.42 -8.45
C LEU A 5 51.65 24.85 -9.85
N LEU A 6 52.87 24.91 -10.38
CA LEU A 6 53.21 24.39 -11.70
C LEU A 6 53.18 22.85 -11.72
N LEU A 7 53.66 22.20 -10.64
CA LEU A 7 53.54 20.74 -10.47
C LEU A 7 52.08 20.29 -10.31
N SER A 8 51.27 21.02 -9.55
CA SER A 8 49.83 20.74 -9.42
C SER A 8 49.08 20.89 -10.75
N ALA A 9 49.40 21.92 -11.54
CA ALA A 9 48.82 22.12 -12.86
C ALA A 9 49.22 20.99 -13.84
N LEU A 10 50.48 20.54 -13.80
CA LEU A 10 50.98 19.45 -14.63
C LEU A 10 50.31 18.11 -14.29
N LEU A 11 50.18 17.78 -13.00
CA LEU A 11 49.47 16.57 -12.54
C LEU A 11 47.98 16.61 -12.91
N SER A 12 47.34 17.77 -12.82
CA SER A 12 45.94 17.96 -13.19
C SER A 12 45.72 17.76 -14.70
N ALA A 13 46.61 18.32 -15.53
CA ALA A 13 46.55 18.11 -16.97
C ALA A 13 46.76 16.64 -17.36
N LEU A 14 47.74 15.96 -16.74
CA LEU A 14 48.03 14.55 -17.04
C LEU A 14 46.92 13.59 -16.60
N THR A 15 46.30 13.87 -15.44
CA THR A 15 45.19 13.05 -14.93
C THR A 15 43.84 13.38 -15.59
N GLY A 16 43.64 14.62 -16.04
CA GLY A 16 42.46 15.05 -16.80
C GLY A 16 42.37 14.45 -18.21
N ILE A 17 43.50 14.22 -18.88
CA ILE A 17 43.53 13.62 -20.21
C ILE A 17 43.09 12.14 -20.17
N GLY A 18 43.47 11.39 -19.13
CA GLY A 18 43.08 9.99 -18.93
C GLY A 18 41.61 9.78 -18.58
N GLY A 19 40.96 10.78 -17.97
CA GLY A 19 39.52 10.76 -17.65
C GLY A 19 38.61 10.97 -18.87
N SER A 20 39.11 11.52 -19.97
CA SER A 20 38.29 11.73 -21.18
C SER A 20 37.96 10.44 -21.95
N VAL A 21 38.74 9.36 -21.74
CA VAL A 21 38.61 8.10 -22.49
C VAL A 21 37.51 7.19 -21.94
N ARG A 22 37.06 7.41 -20.69
CA ARG A 22 35.82 6.86 -20.17
C ARG A 22 35.01 8.02 -19.65
N SER A 23 34.03 8.46 -20.42
CA SER A 23 33.02 9.41 -19.95
C SER A 23 31.90 8.61 -19.25
N PRO A 24 31.98 8.35 -17.93
CA PRO A 24 30.95 7.60 -17.21
C PRO A 24 29.59 8.31 -17.27
N ASP A 25 29.59 9.65 -17.39
CA ASP A 25 28.37 10.47 -17.45
C ASP A 25 27.49 10.13 -18.65
N VAL A 26 28.08 9.84 -19.82
CA VAL A 26 27.30 9.47 -21.01
C VAL A 26 26.65 8.10 -20.83
N ALA A 27 27.38 7.13 -20.26
CA ALA A 27 26.84 5.81 -19.96
C ALA A 27 25.73 5.87 -18.90
N GLN A 28 25.90 6.71 -17.87
CA GLN A 28 24.89 6.92 -16.83
C GLN A 28 23.65 7.66 -17.36
N ALA A 29 23.82 8.62 -18.26
CA ALA A 29 22.70 9.33 -18.90
C ALA A 29 21.85 8.38 -19.76
N VAL A 30 22.49 7.50 -20.56
CA VAL A 30 21.78 6.50 -21.38
C VAL A 30 21.07 5.47 -20.51
N ALA A 31 21.69 5.04 -19.40
CA ALA A 31 21.05 4.15 -18.43
C ALA A 31 19.86 4.82 -17.72
N GLY A 32 19.97 6.10 -17.37
CA GLY A 32 18.85 6.86 -16.80
C GLY A 32 17.69 7.01 -17.78
N GLN A 33 17.98 7.29 -19.05
CA GLN A 33 16.96 7.43 -20.10
C GLN A 33 16.24 6.11 -20.39
N SER A 34 16.95 4.98 -20.41
CA SER A 34 16.33 3.66 -20.65
C SER A 34 15.40 3.25 -19.51
N VAL A 35 15.74 3.56 -18.26
CA VAL A 35 14.89 3.32 -17.08
C VAL A 35 13.61 4.15 -17.13
N VAL A 36 13.69 5.43 -17.52
CA VAL A 36 12.51 6.30 -17.65
C VAL A 36 11.60 5.84 -18.80
N ALA A 37 12.18 5.41 -19.92
CA ALA A 37 11.42 4.84 -21.05
C ALA A 37 10.72 3.51 -20.68
N ALA A 38 11.38 2.66 -19.90
CA ALA A 38 10.78 1.43 -19.37
C ALA A 38 9.65 1.73 -18.37
N ALA A 39 9.82 2.73 -17.50
CA ALA A 39 8.80 3.11 -16.53
C ALA A 39 7.55 3.72 -17.17
N THR A 40 7.73 4.51 -18.25
CA THR A 40 6.60 5.11 -18.99
C THR A 40 5.81 4.05 -19.78
N THR A 41 6.49 3.07 -20.37
CA THR A 41 5.83 1.93 -21.06
C THR A 41 5.18 0.95 -20.10
N ALA A 42 5.72 0.78 -18.89
CA ALA A 42 5.13 -0.08 -17.84
C ALA A 42 3.94 0.54 -17.11
N ARG A 43 3.49 1.75 -17.48
CA ARG A 43 2.34 2.41 -16.84
C ARG A 43 1.06 1.66 -17.18
N ARG A 44 0.74 0.68 -16.33
CA ARG A 44 -0.46 -0.14 -16.41
C ARG A 44 -1.71 0.74 -16.42
N ALA A 45 -2.60 0.51 -17.39
CA ALA A 45 -3.89 1.19 -17.46
C ALA A 45 -4.62 1.00 -16.12
N VAL A 46 -4.90 2.11 -15.43
CA VAL A 46 -5.67 2.10 -14.19
C VAL A 46 -7.13 1.97 -14.60
N PRO A 47 -7.85 0.91 -14.20
CA PRO A 47 -9.27 0.79 -14.49
C PRO A 47 -10.02 1.94 -13.79
N THR A 48 -10.66 2.78 -14.59
CA THR A 48 -11.42 3.96 -14.15
C THR A 48 -12.71 3.62 -13.41
N HIS A 49 -13.16 2.36 -13.46
CA HIS A 49 -14.40 1.92 -12.85
C HIS A 49 -14.20 0.60 -12.10
N ARG A 50 -14.43 0.61 -10.78
CA ARG A 50 -14.58 -0.60 -9.97
C ARG A 50 -16.06 -0.76 -9.62
N PRO A 51 -16.64 -1.96 -9.75
CA PRO A 51 -18.00 -2.20 -9.30
C PRO A 51 -18.10 -1.82 -7.81
N ALA A 52 -19.03 -0.92 -7.48
CA ALA A 52 -19.34 -0.63 -6.09
C ALA A 52 -20.09 -1.84 -5.51
N ASP A 53 -19.59 -2.37 -4.40
CA ASP A 53 -20.29 -3.39 -3.63
C ASP A 53 -21.39 -2.69 -2.82
N VAL A 54 -22.55 -2.52 -3.45
CA VAL A 54 -23.69 -1.83 -2.84
C VAL A 54 -24.50 -2.87 -2.06
N MET A 55 -24.35 -2.85 -0.73
CA MET A 55 -25.13 -3.72 0.14
C MET A 55 -26.62 -3.34 0.07
N PRO A 56 -27.52 -4.27 -0.28
CA PRO A 56 -28.94 -3.98 -0.32
C PRO A 56 -29.43 -3.63 1.10
N GLN A 57 -30.08 -2.48 1.24
CA GLN A 57 -30.67 -2.09 2.51
C GLN A 57 -31.87 -3.00 2.79
N GLY A 58 -31.79 -3.77 3.88
CA GLY A 58 -32.84 -4.70 4.26
C GLY A 58 -34.16 -3.99 4.56
N SER A 59 -35.27 -4.54 4.07
CA SER A 59 -36.60 -4.07 4.43
C SER A 59 -36.85 -4.27 5.93
N ARG A 60 -37.39 -3.25 6.61
CA ARG A 60 -37.74 -3.32 8.03
C ARG A 60 -38.92 -4.27 8.21
N ILE A 61 -38.66 -5.49 8.68
CA ILE A 61 -39.70 -6.45 9.02
C ILE A 61 -40.23 -6.09 10.41
N ALA A 62 -41.51 -5.76 10.51
CA ALA A 62 -42.17 -5.59 11.80
C ALA A 62 -42.34 -6.98 12.45
N ALA A 63 -41.72 -7.19 13.60
CA ALA A 63 -41.91 -8.41 14.37
C ALA A 63 -43.27 -8.37 15.08
N VAL A 64 -44.19 -9.24 14.68
CA VAL A 64 -45.41 -9.51 15.46
C VAL A 64 -45.03 -10.54 16.52
N VAL A 65 -44.87 -10.09 17.77
CA VAL A 65 -44.58 -10.97 18.90
C VAL A 65 -45.88 -11.30 19.61
N THR A 66 -46.34 -12.54 19.45
CA THR A 66 -47.45 -13.08 20.24
C THR A 66 -46.89 -13.63 21.55
N ALA A 67 -47.15 -12.95 22.66
CA ALA A 67 -46.75 -13.43 23.98
C ALA A 67 -47.74 -14.48 24.50
N TRP A 68 -47.24 -15.67 24.82
CA TRP A 68 -48.04 -16.73 25.45
C TRP A 68 -47.77 -16.70 26.96
N SER A 69 -48.83 -16.55 27.75
CA SER A 69 -48.72 -16.61 29.22
C SER A 69 -48.77 -18.08 29.68
N LEU A 70 -47.76 -18.52 30.43
CA LEU A 70 -47.81 -19.78 31.15
C LEU A 70 -48.42 -19.54 32.53
N SER A 71 -49.47 -20.28 32.86
CA SER A 71 -50.01 -20.29 34.23
C SER A 71 -49.13 -21.15 35.14
N PRO A 72 -48.82 -20.69 36.36
CA PRO A 72 -48.06 -21.50 37.31
C PRO A 72 -48.88 -22.74 37.72
N THR A 73 -48.32 -23.93 37.47
CA THR A 73 -48.91 -25.19 37.93
C THR A 73 -48.27 -25.60 39.25
N GLN A 74 -49.07 -25.68 40.31
CA GLN A 74 -48.60 -26.21 41.59
C GLN A 74 -48.61 -27.74 41.56
N PRO A 75 -47.51 -28.43 41.95
CA PRO A 75 -47.51 -29.88 42.02
C PRO A 75 -48.40 -30.36 43.16
N PHE A 76 -49.06 -31.52 42.98
CA PHE A 76 -50.05 -32.07 43.92
C PHE A 76 -49.57 -32.17 45.38
N TRP A 77 -48.28 -32.42 45.58
CA TRP A 77 -47.69 -32.56 46.92
C TRP A 77 -47.36 -31.22 47.60
N ALA A 78 -47.35 -30.09 46.88
CA ALA A 78 -46.98 -28.79 47.46
C ALA A 78 -48.04 -28.22 48.43
N ALA A 79 -49.26 -28.76 48.42
CA ALA A 79 -50.30 -28.41 49.40
C ALA A 79 -50.32 -29.36 50.61
N ARG A 80 -49.52 -30.43 50.64
CA ARG A 80 -49.48 -31.33 51.79
C ARG A 80 -48.72 -30.68 52.93
N ARG A 81 -49.39 -30.54 54.08
CA ARG A 81 -48.76 -30.17 55.35
C ARG A 81 -47.73 -31.24 55.71
N ARG A 82 -46.48 -30.84 55.93
CA ARG A 82 -45.46 -31.74 56.49
C ARG A 82 -45.76 -31.86 57.97
N GLU A 83 -46.30 -33.01 58.37
CA GLU A 83 -46.37 -33.45 59.76
C GLU A 83 -45.12 -34.24 60.11
#